data_AF-A0A849R5R5-F1
#
_entry.id   AF-A0A849R5R5-F1
#
_cell.length_a   1.000
_cell.length_b   1.000
_cell.length_c   1.000
_cell.angle_alpha   90.00
_cell.angle_beta   90.00
_cell.angle_gamma   90.00
#
_symmetry.space_group_name_H-M   'P 1'
#
loop_
_entity.id
_entity.type
_entity.pdbx_description
1 polymer ?
#
loop_
_entity_poly.entity_id
_entity_poly.type
_entity_poly.pdbx_seq_one_letter_code
_entity_poly.pdbx_strand_id
1 'polypeptide(L)'
;MFCINPGSEFVLNSLEDNAYRNMQQLIIDSTYIDLNCARISEKDYDDGRYAFIVWKDNVCTEVQMPGLLIDKVRFIDDDNQDIWEFPRLYLDDSSWIWMVAVSILKSTFKEVSKVCQD
;
A
#
# COMPACT_ATOMS: atom_id res chain seq x y z
N MET A 1 19.49 -18.15 4.56
CA MET A 1 18.34 -17.46 5.18
C MET A 1 17.12 -17.89 4.40
N PHE A 2 16.24 -18.70 4.99
CA PHE A 2 14.97 -19.06 4.35
C PHE A 2 14.05 -17.87 4.53
N CYS A 3 13.76 -17.14 3.46
CA CYS A 3 12.73 -16.11 3.52
C CYS A 3 11.37 -16.82 3.45
N ILE A 4 10.60 -16.72 4.54
CA ILE A 4 9.27 -17.34 4.64
C ILE A 4 8.23 -16.49 3.87
N ASN A 5 8.53 -15.20 3.61
CA ASN A 5 7.66 -14.29 2.90
C ASN A 5 8.47 -13.37 1.95
N PRO A 6 8.78 -13.82 0.72
CA PRO A 6 9.58 -13.02 -0.21
C PRO A 6 8.91 -11.68 -0.51
N GLY A 7 9.72 -10.63 -0.53
CA GLY A 7 9.30 -9.23 -0.63
C GLY A 7 9.09 -8.56 0.73
N SER A 8 9.18 -9.28 1.85
CA SER A 8 9.13 -8.70 3.21
C SER A 8 10.50 -8.23 3.71
N GLU A 9 11.55 -8.33 2.89
CA GLU A 9 12.88 -7.88 3.25
C GLU A 9 12.98 -6.34 3.34
N PHE A 10 14.15 -5.87 3.77
CA PHE A 10 14.51 -4.45 3.73
C PHE A 10 14.43 -3.91 2.31
N VAL A 11 13.81 -2.74 2.18
CA VAL A 11 13.69 -2.00 0.94
C VAL A 11 14.86 -1.02 0.83
N LEU A 12 15.97 -1.47 0.25
CA LEU A 12 17.17 -0.66 0.09
C LEU A 12 16.96 0.47 -0.94
N ASN A 13 17.66 1.59 -0.76
CA ASN A 13 17.56 2.80 -1.63
C ASN A 13 16.14 3.39 -1.70
N SER A 14 15.39 3.22 -0.61
CA SER A 14 14.05 3.78 -0.47
C SER A 14 14.11 5.30 -0.23
N LEU A 15 13.20 6.03 -0.87
CA LEU A 15 13.05 7.48 -0.75
C LEU A 15 11.59 7.83 -0.43
N GLU A 16 11.38 8.74 0.51
CA GLU A 16 10.05 9.15 0.95
C GLU A 16 9.20 9.74 -0.19
N ASP A 17 9.80 10.57 -1.05
CA ASP A 17 9.12 11.16 -2.22
C ASP A 17 8.50 10.10 -3.14
N ASN A 18 9.17 8.95 -3.29
CA ASN A 18 8.62 7.84 -4.07
C ASN A 18 7.46 7.20 -3.32
N ALA A 19 7.55 7.03 -2.00
CA ALA A 19 6.46 6.49 -1.20
C ALA A 19 5.20 7.36 -1.26
N TYR A 20 5.33 8.68 -1.26
CA TYR A 20 4.21 9.59 -1.51
C TYR A 20 3.55 9.36 -2.88
N ARG A 21 4.35 9.30 -3.95
CA ARG A 21 3.85 9.05 -5.31
C ARG A 21 3.19 7.68 -5.43
N ASN A 22 3.77 6.67 -4.79
CA ASN A 22 3.22 5.32 -4.74
C ASN A 22 1.90 5.31 -3.96
N MET A 23 1.80 5.99 -2.83
CA MET A 23 0.56 6.10 -2.06
C MET A 23 -0.56 6.77 -2.89
N GLN A 24 -0.23 7.82 -3.64
CA GLN A 24 -1.17 8.44 -4.58
C GLN A 24 -1.63 7.45 -5.66
N GLN A 25 -0.70 6.72 -6.27
CA GLN A 25 -1.03 5.72 -7.29
C GLN A 25 -1.88 4.57 -6.70
N LEU A 26 -1.63 4.15 -5.47
CA LEU A 26 -2.39 3.10 -4.79
C LEU A 26 -3.86 3.53 -4.58
N ILE A 27 -4.09 4.79 -4.20
CA ILE A 27 -5.44 5.38 -4.10
C ILE A 27 -6.11 5.43 -5.48
N ILE A 28 -5.38 5.87 -6.52
CA ILE A 28 -5.90 5.90 -7.90
C ILE A 28 -6.33 4.50 -8.36
N ASP A 29 -5.46 3.49 -8.18
CA ASP A 29 -5.74 2.10 -8.56
C ASP A 29 -6.88 1.48 -7.74
N SER A 30 -7.09 1.98 -6.51
CA SER A 30 -8.25 1.62 -5.68
C SER A 30 -9.58 2.15 -6.24
N THR A 31 -9.56 3.03 -7.25
CA THR A 31 -10.73 3.64 -7.90
C THR A 31 -11.66 4.43 -6.96
N TYR A 32 -11.21 4.76 -5.75
CA TYR A 32 -11.92 5.65 -4.83
C TYR A 32 -11.41 7.08 -4.96
N ILE A 33 -12.34 8.00 -5.25
CA ILE A 33 -12.04 9.40 -5.54
C ILE A 33 -12.00 10.25 -4.24
N ASP A 34 -12.56 9.73 -3.14
CA ASP A 34 -12.78 10.47 -1.88
C ASP A 34 -12.07 9.85 -0.66
N LEU A 35 -10.91 9.24 -0.84
CA LEU A 35 -10.08 8.80 0.29
C LEU A 35 -9.18 9.95 0.76
N ASN A 36 -9.17 10.19 2.06
CA ASN A 36 -8.18 11.05 2.68
C ASN A 36 -6.91 10.24 2.96
N CYS A 37 -5.76 10.89 2.88
CA CYS A 37 -4.47 10.26 3.14
C CYS A 37 -3.51 11.26 3.79
N ALA A 38 -2.76 10.81 4.79
CA ALA A 38 -1.71 11.59 5.44
C ALA A 38 -0.54 10.69 5.81
N ARG A 39 0.64 11.30 5.82
CA ARG A 39 1.89 10.70 6.27
C ARG A 39 1.95 10.68 7.80
N ILE A 40 2.52 9.63 8.38
CA ILE A 40 2.80 9.51 9.83
C ILE A 40 4.29 9.20 10.03
N SER A 41 5.16 10.20 10.00
CA SER A 41 6.62 10.01 10.08
C SER A 41 7.10 9.37 11.37
N GLU A 42 6.36 9.54 12.46
CA GLU A 42 6.69 8.96 13.77
C GLU A 42 6.52 7.44 13.83
N LYS A 43 5.92 6.84 12.79
CA LYS A 43 5.66 5.40 12.67
C LYS A 43 6.47 4.74 11.57
N ASP A 44 7.56 5.33 11.10
CA ASP A 44 8.42 4.66 10.14
C ASP A 44 9.08 3.41 10.73
N TYR A 45 9.32 2.43 9.87
CA TYR A 45 9.76 1.09 10.27
C TYR A 45 11.25 0.86 10.10
N ASP A 46 12.02 1.91 9.74
CA ASP A 46 13.47 1.88 9.48
C ASP A 46 13.93 0.79 8.48
N ASP A 47 13.00 0.28 7.65
CA ASP A 47 13.22 -0.80 6.69
C ASP A 47 13.03 -0.36 5.24
N GLY A 48 12.92 0.96 5.02
CA GLY A 48 12.60 1.56 3.74
C GLY A 48 11.10 1.62 3.41
N ARG A 49 10.22 1.35 4.38
CA ARG A 49 8.78 1.62 4.27
C ARG A 49 8.41 2.85 5.09
N TYR A 50 7.52 3.64 4.52
CA TYR A 50 7.02 4.88 5.11
C TYR A 50 5.55 4.71 5.48
N ALA A 51 5.18 5.12 6.70
CA ALA A 51 3.83 4.94 7.20
C ALA A 51 2.87 6.05 6.73
N PHE A 52 1.70 5.63 6.27
CA PHE A 52 0.58 6.49 5.88
C PHE A 52 -0.68 6.02 6.60
N ILE A 53 -1.61 6.93 6.84
CA ILE A 53 -2.98 6.58 7.20
C ILE A 53 -3.89 7.00 6.08
N VAL A 54 -4.75 6.08 5.66
CA VAL A 54 -5.82 6.31 4.69
C VAL A 54 -7.14 6.19 5.42
N TRP A 55 -8.05 7.15 5.23
CA TRP A 55 -9.33 7.12 5.92
C TRP A 55 -10.46 7.74 5.10
N LYS A 56 -11.67 7.29 5.43
CA LYS A 56 -12.94 7.85 4.98
C LYS A 56 -13.97 7.65 6.07
N ASP A 57 -14.65 8.73 6.45
CA ASP A 57 -15.61 8.74 7.54
C ASP A 57 -15.00 8.15 8.83
N ASN A 58 -15.56 7.06 9.36
CA ASN A 58 -15.09 6.39 10.59
C ASN A 58 -14.19 5.17 10.33
N VAL A 59 -13.79 4.93 9.08
CA VAL A 59 -12.93 3.81 8.70
C VAL A 59 -11.55 4.35 8.36
N CYS A 60 -10.51 3.72 8.91
CA CYS A 60 -9.13 4.02 8.57
C CYS A 60 -8.29 2.74 8.48
N THR A 61 -7.20 2.81 7.74
CA THR A 61 -6.22 1.73 7.60
C THR A 61 -4.83 2.34 7.50
N GLU A 62 -3.87 1.75 8.19
CA GLU A 62 -2.47 2.14 8.10
C GLU A 62 -1.83 1.43 6.90
N VAL A 63 -1.07 2.17 6.11
CA VAL A 63 -0.34 1.66 4.95
C VAL A 63 1.16 1.90 5.15
N GLN A 64 1.95 0.83 5.12
CA GLN A 64 3.41 0.92 5.09
C GLN A 64 3.86 0.77 3.64
N MET A 65 4.29 1.89 3.05
CA MET A 65 4.56 2.01 1.62
C MET A 65 6.07 1.99 1.35
N PRO A 66 6.57 1.04 0.53
CA PRO A 66 7.94 1.08 0.03
C PRO A 66 8.23 2.36 -0.78
N GLY A 67 9.37 2.99 -0.54
CA GLY A 67 9.85 4.17 -1.27
C GLY A 67 10.75 3.87 -2.47
N LEU A 68 10.58 2.71 -3.11
CA LEU A 68 11.17 2.46 -4.44
C LEU A 68 10.34 3.16 -5.52
N LEU A 69 10.91 3.27 -6.73
CA LEU A 69 10.18 3.71 -7.91
C LEU A 69 8.97 2.79 -8.17
N ILE A 70 7.89 3.37 -8.72
CA ILE A 70 6.60 2.69 -8.87
C ILE A 70 6.69 1.37 -9.66
N ASP A 71 7.54 1.31 -10.69
CA ASP A 71 7.80 0.12 -11.53
C ASP A 71 8.38 -1.05 -10.74
N LYS A 72 8.98 -0.78 -9.57
CA LYS A 72 9.55 -1.79 -8.67
C LYS A 72 8.64 -2.16 -7.50
N VAL A 73 7.48 -1.52 -7.35
CA VAL A 73 6.54 -1.74 -6.24
C VAL A 73 5.18 -2.23 -6.77
N ARG A 74 4.79 -1.76 -7.94
CA ARG A 74 3.48 -1.98 -8.56
C ARG A 74 3.44 -3.28 -9.37
N PHE A 75 3.32 -4.41 -8.66
CA PHE A 75 2.99 -5.70 -9.27
C PHE A 75 1.51 -5.73 -9.70
N ILE A 76 1.27 -5.95 -10.99
CA ILE A 76 -0.06 -5.96 -11.61
C ILE A 76 -0.32 -7.22 -12.45
N ASP A 77 0.52 -8.25 -12.31
CA ASP A 77 0.37 -9.55 -13.00
C ASP A 77 0.49 -9.42 -14.54
N ASP A 78 1.45 -8.62 -15.00
CA ASP A 78 1.85 -8.57 -16.43
C ASP A 78 2.87 -9.68 -16.74
N ASP A 79 2.91 -10.16 -18.00
CA ASP A 79 3.70 -11.32 -18.46
C ASP A 79 5.21 -11.15 -18.21
N ASN A 80 5.68 -9.91 -18.01
CA ASN A 80 7.08 -9.57 -17.76
C ASN A 80 7.43 -9.35 -16.28
N GLN A 81 6.49 -9.62 -15.35
CA GLN A 81 6.71 -9.43 -13.92
C GLN A 81 6.84 -10.77 -13.19
N ASP A 82 7.86 -10.91 -12.34
CA ASP A 82 7.92 -11.98 -11.35
C ASP A 82 7.46 -11.44 -10.00
N ILE A 83 6.36 -11.99 -9.46
CA ILE A 83 5.79 -11.62 -8.15
C ILE A 83 6.83 -11.62 -7.01
N TRP A 84 7.85 -12.48 -7.09
CA TRP A 84 8.88 -12.60 -6.06
C TRP A 84 9.89 -11.45 -6.05
N GLU A 85 9.93 -10.64 -7.11
CA GLU A 85 10.84 -9.48 -7.22
C GLU A 85 10.24 -8.19 -6.65
N PHE A 86 8.97 -8.20 -6.25
CA PHE A 86 8.27 -7.01 -5.77
C PHE A 86 8.18 -6.99 -4.23
N PRO A 87 8.45 -5.84 -3.59
CA PRO A 87 8.32 -5.69 -2.15
C PRO A 87 6.84 -5.77 -1.75
N ARG A 88 6.59 -6.31 -0.56
CA ARG A 88 5.29 -6.26 0.08
C ARG A 88 5.06 -4.86 0.66
N LEU A 89 3.82 -4.42 0.55
CA LEU A 89 3.28 -3.29 1.33
C LEU A 89 2.46 -3.88 2.46
N TYR A 90 2.35 -3.15 3.57
CA TYR A 90 1.57 -3.59 4.70
C TYR A 90 0.31 -2.74 4.84
N LEU A 91 -0.81 -3.41 5.09
CA LEU A 91 -2.10 -2.79 5.41
C LEU A 91 -2.52 -3.36 6.76
N ASP A 92 -2.59 -2.50 7.78
CA ASP A 92 -2.85 -2.90 9.17
C ASP A 92 -2.02 -4.14 9.59
N ASP A 93 -0.69 -4.01 9.45
CA ASP A 93 0.33 -5.06 9.73
C ASP A 93 0.24 -6.35 8.87
N SER A 94 -0.71 -6.44 7.93
CA SER A 94 -0.81 -7.56 6.99
C SER A 94 -0.08 -7.27 5.69
N SER A 95 0.77 -8.19 5.22
CA SER A 95 1.61 -7.99 4.03
C SER A 95 0.92 -8.39 2.73
N TRP A 96 1.00 -7.56 1.70
CA TRP A 96 0.34 -7.77 0.41
C TRP A 96 1.23 -7.33 -0.76
N ILE A 97 1.04 -7.99 -1.91
CA ILE A 97 1.47 -7.41 -3.20
C ILE A 97 0.46 -6.34 -3.64
N TRP A 98 0.92 -5.42 -4.48
CA TRP A 98 0.16 -4.24 -4.93
C TRP A 98 -1.27 -4.53 -5.35
N MET A 99 -1.50 -5.41 -6.34
CA MET A 99 -2.86 -5.69 -6.81
C MET A 99 -3.79 -6.23 -5.71
N VAL A 100 -3.25 -6.97 -4.75
CA VAL A 100 -4.04 -7.51 -3.62
C VAL A 100 -4.31 -6.40 -2.60
N ALA A 101 -3.33 -5.56 -2.30
CA ALA A 101 -3.52 -4.36 -1.47
C ALA A 101 -4.61 -3.44 -2.04
N VAL A 102 -4.62 -3.22 -3.37
CA VAL A 102 -5.68 -2.51 -4.07
C VAL A 102 -7.05 -3.16 -3.83
N SER A 103 -7.16 -4.49 -3.93
CA SER A 103 -8.41 -5.21 -3.68
C SER A 103 -8.88 -5.13 -2.22
N ILE A 104 -7.94 -5.10 -1.28
CA ILE A 104 -8.23 -4.98 0.16
C ILE A 104 -8.72 -3.58 0.47
N LEU A 105 -8.00 -2.53 0.05
CA LEU A 105 -8.47 -1.15 0.17
C LEU A 105 -9.86 -0.99 -0.42
N LYS A 106 -10.08 -1.57 -1.61
CA LYS A 106 -11.39 -1.53 -2.24
C LYS A 106 -12.48 -2.11 -1.36
N SER A 107 -12.22 -3.24 -0.73
CA SER A 107 -13.17 -3.94 0.16
C SER A 107 -13.40 -3.14 1.45
N THR A 108 -12.33 -2.68 2.10
CA THR A 108 -12.38 -1.90 3.35
C THR A 108 -13.27 -0.66 3.23
N PHE A 109 -13.20 0.06 2.12
CA PHE A 109 -13.95 1.31 1.93
C PHE A 109 -15.26 1.16 1.15
N LYS A 110 -15.60 -0.05 0.66
CA LYS A 110 -16.87 -0.30 -0.08
C LYS A 110 -18.08 -0.30 0.83
N GLU A 111 -17.93 -0.76 2.07
CA GLU A 111 -19.04 -0.93 2.99
C GLU A 111 -19.61 0.40 3.52
N VAL A 112 -18.82 1.48 3.46
CA VAL A 112 -19.25 2.82 3.87
C VAL A 112 -20.30 3.41 2.90
N SER A 113 -20.34 2.94 1.65
CA SER A 113 -21.24 3.47 0.62
C SER A 113 -22.64 2.87 0.64
N LYS A 114 -22.90 1.84 1.46
CA LYS A 114 -24.20 1.13 1.50
C LYS A 114 -25.09 1.46 2.69
N VAL A 115 -24.62 2.25 3.66
CA VAL A 115 -25.35 2.48 4.92
C VAL A 115 -26.25 3.74 4.90
N CYS A 116 -26.26 4.51 3.81
CA CYS A 116 -27.14 5.67 3.65
C CYS A 116 -28.18 5.48 2.53
N GLN A 117 -28.98 4.41 2.61
CA GLN A 117 -30.28 4.39 1.93
C GLN A 117 -31.34 4.21 3.00
N ASP A 118 -32.09 5.31 3.21
CA ASP A 118 -33.16 5.49 4.18
C ASP A 118 -34.28 4.44 4.09
#